data_AF-A0A1V3S444-F1
#
_entry.id   AF-A0A1V3S444-F1
#
_cell.length_a   1.000
_cell.length_b   1.000
_cell.length_c   1.000
_cell.angle_alpha   90.00
_cell.angle_beta   90.00
_cell.angle_gamma   90.00
#
_symmetry.space_group_name_H-M   'P 1'
#
loop_
_entity.id
_entity.type
_entity.pdbx_description
1 polymer ?
#
loop_
_entity_poly.entity_id
_entity_poly.type
_entity_poly.pdbx_seq_one_letter_code
_entity_poly.pdbx_strand_id
1 'polypeptide(L)'
;MPITKGFRALVDEATAQITTYSVEQVRERLQANDPTLQMVDIRDPRELEREGTVPGALLAPRGMLEFWVDPDSPYFKPVFADESKEFVLFCGGAWRSALAAKALQEMGMTNVAHVEGGFGAWAKAGAPTETLEAHKAAHAVRKTAA
;
A
#
# COMPACT_ATOMS: atom_id res chain seq x y z
N MET A 1 -10.10 16.21 27.23
CA MET A 1 -10.51 14.79 27.43
C MET A 1 -9.25 13.93 27.30
N PRO A 2 -8.97 12.99 28.21
CA PRO A 2 -7.80 12.12 28.10
C PRO A 2 -8.00 11.07 27.01
N ILE A 3 -6.98 10.82 26.19
CA ILE A 3 -6.94 9.69 25.26
C ILE A 3 -6.77 8.41 26.08
N THR A 4 -7.74 7.49 25.99
CA THR A 4 -7.73 6.22 26.74
C THR A 4 -7.04 5.08 26.00
N LYS A 5 -6.91 5.21 24.67
CA LYS A 5 -6.20 4.26 23.80
C LYS A 5 -5.37 5.02 22.78
N GLY A 6 -4.05 4.94 22.92
CA GLY A 6 -3.11 5.64 22.04
C GLY A 6 -2.95 4.95 20.69
N PHE A 7 -2.37 5.67 19.73
CA PHE A 7 -2.09 5.15 18.39
C PHE A 7 -1.19 3.90 18.41
N ARG A 8 -0.27 3.80 19.38
CA ARG A 8 0.63 2.65 19.53
C ARG A 8 -0.17 1.36 19.74
N ALA A 9 -1.08 1.38 20.70
CA ALA A 9 -1.96 0.23 20.97
C ALA A 9 -2.80 -0.15 19.75
N LEU A 10 -3.32 0.84 19.00
CA LEU A 10 -4.07 0.58 17.76
C LEU A 10 -3.20 -0.10 16.69
N VAL A 11 -1.96 0.38 16.50
CA VAL A 11 -1.02 -0.19 15.52
C VAL A 11 -0.59 -1.60 15.93
N ASP A 12 -0.30 -1.82 17.22
CA ASP A 12 0.13 -3.12 17.73
C ASP A 12 -0.98 -4.16 17.57
N GLU A 13 -2.22 -3.81 17.91
CA GLU A 13 -3.39 -4.68 17.71
C GLU A 13 -3.68 -4.98 16.24
N ALA A 14 -3.52 -4.00 15.36
CA ALA A 14 -3.69 -4.19 13.93
C ALA A 14 -2.61 -5.13 13.39
N THR A 15 -1.34 -4.89 13.73
CA THR A 15 -0.19 -5.70 13.29
C THR A 15 -0.32 -7.15 13.74
N ALA A 16 -0.87 -7.40 14.93
CA ALA A 16 -1.12 -8.76 15.43
C ALA A 16 -2.17 -9.56 14.64
N GLN A 17 -2.98 -8.90 13.81
CA GLN A 17 -4.11 -9.51 13.08
C GLN A 17 -3.91 -9.57 11.56
N ILE A 18 -2.95 -8.81 11.03
CA ILE A 18 -2.71 -8.68 9.58
C ILE A 18 -1.42 -9.39 9.17
N THR A 19 -1.35 -9.76 7.90
CA THR A 19 -0.10 -10.23 7.30
C THR A 19 0.88 -9.07 7.17
N THR A 20 2.07 -9.24 7.74
CA THR A 20 3.17 -8.26 7.69
C THR A 20 4.35 -8.87 6.93
N TYR A 21 4.79 -8.22 5.86
CA TYR A 21 5.98 -8.61 5.11
C TYR A 21 7.17 -7.70 5.45
N SER A 22 8.36 -8.28 5.48
CA SER A 22 9.62 -7.54 5.46
C SER A 22 9.84 -6.89 4.09
N VAL A 23 10.71 -5.87 4.05
CA VAL A 23 11.15 -5.25 2.79
C VAL A 23 11.77 -6.29 1.87
N GLU A 24 12.58 -7.20 2.40
CA GLU A 24 13.28 -8.25 1.67
C GLU A 24 12.30 -9.20 0.97
N GLN A 25 11.29 -9.70 1.69
CA GLN A 25 10.26 -10.59 1.11
C GLN A 25 9.51 -9.93 -0.05
N VAL A 26 9.16 -8.64 0.10
CA VAL A 26 8.47 -7.90 -0.96
C VAL A 26 9.41 -7.66 -2.15
N ARG A 27 10.68 -7.36 -1.90
CA ARG A 27 11.68 -7.18 -2.96
C ARG A 27 11.89 -8.46 -3.77
N GLU A 28 11.98 -9.61 -3.12
CA GLU A 28 12.13 -10.90 -3.80
C GLU A 28 10.95 -11.14 -4.74
N ARG A 29 9.72 -10.86 -4.30
CA ARG A 29 8.52 -10.98 -5.15
C ARG A 29 8.52 -10.00 -6.33
N LEU A 30 8.94 -8.75 -6.12
CA LEU A 30 9.09 -7.79 -7.21
C LEU A 30 10.17 -8.22 -8.21
N GLN A 31 11.30 -8.74 -7.73
CA GLN A 31 12.38 -9.24 -8.60
C GLN A 31 11.95 -10.47 -9.41
N ALA A 32 11.11 -11.32 -8.83
CA ALA A 32 10.51 -12.46 -9.51
C ALA A 32 9.41 -12.05 -10.53
N ASN A 33 9.06 -10.77 -10.64
CA ASN A 33 7.90 -10.28 -11.40
C ASN A 33 6.61 -11.03 -11.03
N ASP A 34 6.40 -11.26 -9.73
CA ASP A 34 5.21 -11.96 -9.23
C ASP A 34 3.93 -11.22 -9.69
N PRO A 35 3.12 -11.83 -10.59
CA PRO A 35 1.94 -11.17 -11.14
C PRO A 35 0.82 -11.00 -10.11
N THR A 36 0.90 -11.73 -8.99
CA THR A 36 -0.06 -11.63 -7.89
C THR A 36 0.24 -10.46 -6.96
N LEU A 37 1.43 -9.85 -7.01
CA LEU A 37 1.78 -8.76 -6.11
C LEU A 37 1.33 -7.40 -6.66
N GLN A 38 0.46 -6.70 -5.91
CA GLN A 38 0.17 -5.29 -6.15
C GLN A 38 0.62 -4.44 -4.96
N MET A 39 1.71 -3.69 -5.14
CA MET A 39 2.12 -2.68 -4.17
C MET A 39 1.12 -1.52 -4.15
N VAL A 40 0.77 -1.02 -2.97
CA VAL A 40 -0.15 0.13 -2.81
C VAL A 40 0.46 1.18 -1.90
N ASP A 41 0.74 2.36 -2.45
CA ASP A 41 1.25 3.51 -1.71
C ASP A 41 0.09 4.32 -1.16
N ILE A 42 -0.04 4.34 0.17
CA ILE A 42 -1.14 5.03 0.85
C ILE A 42 -0.74 6.38 1.45
N ARG A 43 0.48 6.84 1.13
CA ARG A 43 1.01 8.12 1.61
C ARG A 43 0.30 9.31 0.98
N ASP A 44 0.54 10.46 1.58
CA ASP A 44 0.07 11.72 1.05
C ASP A 44 0.81 12.07 -0.26
N PRO A 45 0.14 12.62 -1.30
CA PRO A 45 0.79 13.02 -2.55
C PRO A 45 2.05 13.87 -2.37
N ARG A 46 2.11 14.72 -1.34
CA ARG A 46 3.29 15.55 -1.03
C ARG A 46 4.48 14.73 -0.57
N GLU A 47 4.27 13.55 0.05
CA GLU A 47 5.34 12.59 0.34
C GLU A 47 5.88 11.99 -0.97
N LEU A 48 5.00 11.61 -1.90
CA LEU A 48 5.38 11.03 -3.19
C LEU A 48 6.16 12.03 -4.06
N GLU A 49 5.77 13.30 -4.05
CA GLU A 49 6.46 14.38 -4.77
C GLU A 49 7.91 14.55 -4.29
N ARG A 50 8.17 14.42 -2.99
CA ARG A 50 9.51 14.60 -2.42
C ARG A 50 10.39 13.36 -2.50
N GLU A 51 9.79 12.19 -2.26
CA GLU A 51 10.54 10.96 -1.96
C GLU A 51 10.40 9.91 -3.07
N GLY A 52 9.50 10.12 -4.03
CA GLY A 52 9.12 9.09 -5.00
C GLY A 52 8.29 7.99 -4.37
N THR A 53 8.18 6.86 -5.07
CA THR A 53 7.41 5.68 -4.67
C THR A 53 8.09 4.38 -5.11
N VAL A 54 7.48 3.25 -4.78
CA VAL A 54 7.90 1.92 -5.23
C VAL A 54 7.47 1.74 -6.70
N PRO A 55 8.34 1.23 -7.59
CA PRO A 55 8.00 1.05 -9.00
C PRO A 55 6.70 0.27 -9.22
N GLY A 56 5.79 0.84 -9.98
CA GLY A 56 4.50 0.20 -10.29
C GLY A 56 3.50 0.13 -9.14
N ALA A 57 3.74 0.82 -8.02
CA ALA A 57 2.77 0.91 -6.93
C ALA A 57 1.48 1.61 -7.38
N LEU A 58 0.34 1.11 -6.91
CA LEU A 58 -0.93 1.80 -7.03
C LEU A 58 -0.96 2.94 -5.99
N LEU A 59 -1.15 4.18 -6.44
CA LEU A 59 -1.22 5.34 -5.56
C LEU A 59 -2.66 5.51 -5.04
N ALA A 60 -2.90 5.20 -3.77
CA ALA A 60 -4.22 5.20 -3.16
C ALA A 60 -4.17 5.79 -1.74
N PRO A 61 -4.35 7.12 -1.58
CA PRO A 61 -4.21 7.79 -0.28
C PRO A 61 -5.08 7.15 0.80
N ARG A 62 -4.53 7.00 2.01
CA ARG A 62 -5.20 6.29 3.12
C ARG A 62 -6.67 6.67 3.30
N GLY A 63 -6.99 7.96 3.31
CA GLY A 63 -8.34 8.45 3.60
C GLY A 63 -9.40 8.14 2.52
N MET A 64 -9.00 7.55 1.40
CA MET A 64 -9.90 7.17 0.31
C MET A 64 -10.05 5.66 0.15
N LEU A 65 -9.28 4.84 0.89
CA LEU A 65 -9.15 3.41 0.61
C LEU A 65 -10.49 2.69 0.70
N GLU A 66 -11.23 2.90 1.80
CA GLU A 66 -12.51 2.26 2.05
C GLU A 66 -13.51 2.55 0.90
N PHE A 67 -13.50 3.77 0.37
CA PHE A 67 -14.36 4.18 -0.74
C PHE A 67 -13.86 3.70 -2.11
N TRP A 68 -12.57 3.36 -2.25
CA TRP A 68 -12.02 2.91 -3.52
C TRP A 68 -12.09 1.39 -3.69
N VAL A 69 -12.09 0.63 -2.60
CA VAL A 69 -12.17 -0.84 -2.63
C VAL A 69 -13.59 -1.37 -2.71
N ASP A 70 -14.57 -0.63 -2.21
CA ASP A 70 -15.96 -1.08 -2.11
C ASP A 70 -16.66 -0.99 -3.49
N PRO A 71 -17.13 -2.11 -4.08
CA PRO A 71 -17.85 -2.11 -5.36
C PRO A 71 -19.14 -1.29 -5.36
N ASP A 72 -19.77 -1.09 -4.20
CA ASP A 72 -21.00 -0.29 -4.07
C ASP A 72 -20.71 1.22 -3.97
N SER A 73 -19.44 1.59 -3.81
CA SER A 73 -19.04 2.99 -3.75
C SER A 73 -19.01 3.65 -5.12
N PRO A 74 -19.49 4.91 -5.27
CA PRO A 74 -19.36 5.67 -6.51
C PRO A 74 -17.90 6.01 -6.87
N TYR A 75 -16.96 5.81 -5.94
CA TYR A 75 -15.53 6.04 -6.14
C TYR A 75 -14.74 4.76 -6.41
N PHE A 76 -15.43 3.62 -6.52
CA PHE A 76 -14.84 2.31 -6.72
C PHE A 76 -13.79 2.31 -7.84
N LYS A 77 -12.64 1.69 -7.57
CA LYS A 77 -11.59 1.48 -8.56
C LYS A 77 -11.56 0.00 -8.93
N PRO A 78 -11.88 -0.36 -10.19
CA PRO A 78 -11.94 -1.76 -10.64
C PRO A 78 -10.66 -2.58 -10.39
N VAL A 79 -9.50 -1.93 -10.26
CA VAL A 79 -8.24 -2.60 -9.91
C VAL A 79 -8.34 -3.39 -8.59
N PHE A 80 -9.17 -2.97 -7.64
CA PHE A 80 -9.34 -3.66 -6.36
C PHE A 80 -10.30 -4.86 -6.41
N ALA A 81 -11.04 -5.06 -7.51
CA ALA A 81 -11.84 -6.27 -7.73
C ALA A 81 -11.01 -7.46 -8.26
N ASP A 82 -9.72 -7.26 -8.52
CA ASP A 82 -8.84 -8.32 -9.01
C ASP A 82 -8.41 -9.23 -7.84
N GLU A 83 -9.19 -10.29 -7.60
CA GLU A 83 -8.92 -11.29 -6.56
C GLU A 83 -7.65 -12.12 -6.81
N SER A 84 -7.09 -12.10 -8.02
CA SER A 84 -5.83 -12.79 -8.31
C SER A 84 -4.61 -12.07 -7.70
N LYS A 85 -4.80 -10.84 -7.22
CA LYS A 85 -3.76 -10.01 -6.63
C LYS A 85 -3.85 -9.99 -5.12
N GLU A 86 -2.70 -9.97 -4.46
CA GLU A 86 -2.53 -9.55 -3.07
C GLU A 86 -2.09 -8.09 -3.05
N PHE A 87 -2.84 -7.27 -2.33
CA PHE A 87 -2.60 -5.84 -2.18
C PHE A 87 -1.72 -5.60 -0.95
N VAL A 88 -0.45 -5.27 -1.19
CA VAL A 88 0.53 -5.02 -0.13
C VAL A 88 0.67 -3.52 0.08
N LEU A 89 0.10 -3.04 1.18
CA LEU A 89 0.06 -1.62 1.51
C LEU A 89 1.37 -1.15 2.15
N PHE A 90 1.79 0.07 1.85
CA PHE A 90 2.86 0.73 2.60
C PHE A 90 2.58 2.21 2.78
N CYS A 91 3.05 2.75 3.90
CA CYS A 91 3.11 4.18 4.16
C CYS A 91 4.55 4.61 4.47
N GLY A 92 4.79 5.81 5.02
CA GLY A 92 6.14 6.25 5.34
C GLY A 92 6.88 5.38 6.37
N GLY A 93 6.18 4.89 7.40
CA GLY A 93 6.78 4.17 8.54
C GLY A 93 5.91 3.05 9.11
N ALA A 94 5.14 2.38 8.24
CA ALA A 94 4.26 1.23 8.52
C ALA A 94 3.03 1.44 9.45
N TRP A 95 2.90 2.54 10.21
CA TRP A 95 1.74 2.71 11.12
C TRP A 95 0.40 2.87 10.39
N ARG A 96 0.34 3.74 9.38
CA ARG A 96 -0.89 3.99 8.61
C ARG A 96 -1.31 2.77 7.79
N SER A 97 -0.34 1.99 7.31
CA SER A 97 -0.60 0.82 6.47
C SER A 97 -1.05 -0.39 7.30
N ALA A 98 -0.52 -0.57 8.51
CA ALA A 98 -1.03 -1.58 9.44
C ALA A 98 -2.52 -1.35 9.75
N LEU A 99 -2.87 -0.11 10.14
CA LEU A 99 -4.26 0.28 10.38
C LEU A 99 -5.15 0.17 9.12
N ALA A 100 -4.55 0.20 7.92
CA ALA A 100 -5.30 0.21 6.65
C ALA A 100 -5.64 -1.20 6.26
N ALA A 101 -4.64 -2.09 6.29
CA ALA A 101 -4.84 -3.50 6.06
C ALA A 101 -5.88 -4.07 7.03
N LYS A 102 -5.82 -3.67 8.32
CA LYS A 102 -6.81 -4.11 9.31
C LYS A 102 -8.23 -3.64 8.97
N ALA A 103 -8.41 -2.36 8.61
CA ALA A 103 -9.71 -1.84 8.22
C ALA A 103 -10.27 -2.54 6.96
N LEU A 104 -9.42 -2.80 5.97
CA LEU A 104 -9.81 -3.52 4.76
C LEU A 104 -10.17 -4.99 5.04
N GLN A 105 -9.46 -5.66 5.94
CA GLN A 105 -9.86 -7.00 6.42
C GLN A 105 -11.21 -6.98 7.12
N GLU A 106 -11.53 -5.93 7.90
CA GLU A 106 -12.85 -5.78 8.53
C GLU A 106 -13.98 -5.56 7.52
N MET A 107 -13.66 -5.00 6.34
CA MET A 107 -14.57 -4.92 5.20
C MET A 107 -14.70 -6.25 4.43
N GLY A 108 -13.93 -7.29 4.80
CA GLY A 108 -13.96 -8.61 4.18
C GLY A 108 -12.87 -8.87 3.16
N MET A 109 -11.95 -7.94 2.93
CA MET A 109 -10.83 -8.12 1.99
C MET A 109 -9.82 -9.12 2.55
N THR A 110 -9.67 -10.28 1.92
CA THR A 110 -8.80 -11.38 2.40
C THR A 110 -7.38 -11.33 1.84
N ASN A 111 -7.19 -10.64 0.72
CA ASN A 111 -5.96 -10.51 -0.05
C ASN A 111 -5.24 -9.19 0.23
N VAL A 112 -5.13 -8.80 1.51
CA VAL A 112 -4.46 -7.56 1.93
C VAL A 112 -3.39 -7.83 2.98
N ALA A 113 -2.24 -7.20 2.80
CA ALA A 113 -1.10 -7.25 3.71
C ALA A 113 -0.43 -5.87 3.79
N HIS A 114 0.61 -5.72 4.61
CA HIS A 114 1.43 -4.50 4.58
C HIS A 114 2.92 -4.77 4.76
N VAL A 115 3.74 -3.76 4.44
CA VAL A 115 5.19 -3.80 4.63
C VAL A 115 5.57 -3.22 5.99
N GLU A 116 6.41 -3.94 6.73
CA GLU A 116 7.06 -3.45 7.95
C GLU A 116 8.05 -2.32 7.62
N GLY A 117 8.17 -1.33 8.50
CA GLY A 117 9.09 -0.20 8.32
C GLY A 117 8.72 0.79 7.20
N GLY A 118 7.78 0.44 6.32
CA GLY A 118 7.25 1.30 5.26
C GLY A 118 8.30 1.76 4.25
N PHE A 119 8.01 2.88 3.58
CA PHE A 119 8.90 3.47 2.59
C PHE A 119 10.26 3.88 3.17
N GLY A 120 10.32 4.29 4.44
CA GLY A 120 11.58 4.61 5.10
C GLY A 120 12.54 3.41 5.16
N ALA A 121 12.04 2.23 5.55
CA ALA A 121 12.83 1.00 5.51
C ALA A 121 13.17 0.56 4.09
N TRP A 122 12.21 0.72 3.16
CA TRP A 122 12.43 0.45 1.73
C TRP A 122 13.61 1.22 1.15
N ALA A 123 13.61 2.54 1.35
CA ALA A 123 14.68 3.43 0.89
C ALA A 123 16.01 3.11 1.59
N LYS A 124 16.00 2.85 2.90
CA LYS A 124 17.20 2.49 3.68
C LYS A 124 17.83 1.17 3.19
N ALA A 125 17.01 0.23 2.72
CA ALA A 125 17.48 -1.04 2.16
C ALA A 125 18.06 -0.89 0.73
N GLY A 126 18.06 0.31 0.15
CA GLY A 126 18.47 0.54 -1.24
C GLY A 126 17.58 -0.18 -2.25
N ALA A 127 16.32 -0.40 -1.89
CA ALA A 127 15.35 -1.03 -2.78
C ALA A 127 14.95 -0.08 -3.92
N PRO A 128 14.49 -0.60 -5.08
CA PRO A 128 14.16 0.24 -6.23
C PRO A 128 13.08 1.28 -5.90
N THR A 129 13.30 2.53 -6.33
CA THR A 129 12.35 3.65 -6.20
C THR A 129 12.24 4.38 -7.54
N GLU A 130 11.09 5.00 -7.79
CA GLU A 130 10.88 5.89 -8.93
C GLU A 130 10.32 7.24 -8.49
N THR A 131 10.66 8.31 -9.22
CA THR A 131 10.07 9.63 -8.97
C THR A 131 8.60 9.64 -9.35
N LEU A 132 7.82 10.56 -8.77
CA LEU A 132 6.40 10.69 -9.12
C LEU A 132 6.20 10.98 -10.62
N GLU A 133 7.10 11.74 -11.24
CA GLU A 133 7.04 12.02 -12.67
C GLU A 133 7.33 10.79 -13.53
N ALA A 134 8.34 9.98 -13.16
CA ALA A 134 8.61 8.71 -13.81
C ALA A 134 7.43 7.73 -13.65
N HIS A 135 6.83 7.68 -12.46
CA HIS A 135 5.65 6.86 -12.19
C HIS A 135 4.47 7.22 -13.10
N LYS A 136 4.13 8.51 -13.19
CA LYS A 136 3.06 9.01 -14.06
C LYS A 136 3.31 8.67 -15.53
N ALA A 137 4.55 8.84 -16.00
CA ALA A 137 4.94 8.50 -17.36
C ALA A 137 4.78 7.00 -17.64
N ALA A 138 5.26 6.13 -16.74
CA ALA A 138 5.15 4.68 -16.87
C ALA A 138 3.68 4.22 -16.85
N HIS A 139 2.86 4.79 -15.97
CA HIS A 139 1.43 4.49 -15.91
C HIS A 139 0.69 4.90 -17.19
N ALA A 140 1.01 6.06 -17.77
CA ALA A 140 0.42 6.51 -19.03
C ALA A 140 0.70 5.51 -20.17
N VAL A 141 1.93 5.00 -20.26
CA VAL A 141 2.32 3.99 -21.25
C VAL A 141 1.55 2.69 -21.07
N ARG A 142 1.43 2.19 -19.83
CA ARG A 142 0.67 0.95 -19.53
C ARG A 142 -0.80 1.09 -19.93
N LYS A 143 -1.42 2.24 -19.66
CA LYS A 143 -2.82 2.51 -20.00
C LYS A 143 -3.07 2.57 -21.51
N THR A 144 -2.09 3.00 -22.30
CA THR A 144 -2.20 3.03 -23.77
C THR A 144 -1.93 1.68 -24.44
N ALA A 145 -1.31 0.74 -23.73
CA ALA A 145 -0.95 -0.59 -24.24
C ALA A 145 -1.99 -1.68 -23.91
N ALA A 146 -3.00 -1.37 -23.10
CA ALA A 146 -4.11 -2.23 -22.70
C ALA A 146 -5.41 -1.78 -23.38
#